data_AF-A0A7M2X659-F1
#
_entry.id   AF-A0A7M2X659-F1
#
_cell.length_a   1.000
_cell.length_b   1.000
_cell.length_c   1.000
_cell.angle_alpha   90.00
_cell.angle_beta   90.00
_cell.angle_gamma   90.00
#
_symmetry.space_group_name_H-M   'P 1'
#
loop_
_entity.id
_entity.type
_entity.pdbx_description
1 polymer ?
#
loop_
_entity_poly.entity_id
_entity_poly.type
_entity_poly.pdbx_seq_one_letter_code
_entity_poly.pdbx_strand_id
1 'polypeptide(L)'
;MISLTVGPAGSDIGWLDWTASVLAALAWPVSALVIALIFRRPLLALLARLDELSWGDKSARFAQRLDRLESEASPAPPGPEGPEIALTGDHARFLKLLDLSPGAAVLDSWAGVEDALQSLAIEHALATPDVSEAGRTLQKRGVLPARTVGMIEDMRALRNAAAHDQAISVSDALRFRNLAKGVLNEIRLA
;
A
#
# COMPACT_ATOMS: atom_id res chain seq x y z
N MET A 1 20.12 81.03 -2.71
CA MET A 1 21.09 79.98 -3.09
C MET A 1 20.31 78.68 -3.16
N ILE A 2 20.04 78.15 -4.35
CA ILE A 2 19.30 76.90 -4.53
C ILE A 2 20.31 75.85 -4.97
N SER A 3 20.55 74.87 -4.12
CA SER A 3 21.43 73.73 -4.41
C SER A 3 20.59 72.61 -5.00
N LEU A 4 20.73 72.36 -6.30
CA LEU A 4 20.16 71.20 -6.98
C LEU A 4 21.08 70.00 -6.72
N THR A 5 20.57 69.03 -5.96
CA THR A 5 21.18 67.70 -5.83
C THR A 5 20.63 66.87 -6.98
N VAL A 6 21.51 66.42 -7.87
CA VAL A 6 21.16 65.46 -8.93
C VAL A 6 21.41 64.08 -8.35
N GLY A 7 20.33 63.34 -8.08
CA GLY A 7 20.40 61.91 -7.74
C GLY A 7 20.91 61.11 -8.94
N PRO A 8 21.56 59.95 -8.72
CA PRO A 8 22.18 59.19 -9.80
C PRO A 8 21.13 58.75 -10.81
N ALA A 9 21.45 58.89 -12.10
CA ALA A 9 20.62 58.44 -13.20
C ALA A 9 20.27 56.96 -12.98
N GLY A 10 18.97 56.67 -12.86
CA GLY A 10 18.46 55.31 -12.78
C GLY A 10 18.96 54.54 -14.01
N SER A 11 19.59 53.40 -13.77
CA SER A 11 19.95 52.46 -14.81
C SER A 11 18.66 51.94 -15.46
N ASP A 12 18.30 52.50 -16.60
CA ASP A 12 17.25 51.97 -17.46
C ASP A 12 17.58 50.51 -17.76
N ILE A 13 16.68 49.59 -17.38
CA ILE A 13 16.80 48.16 -17.66
C ILE A 13 17.01 48.01 -19.17
N GLY A 14 18.19 47.54 -19.57
CA GLY A 14 18.54 47.41 -20.97
C GLY A 14 17.61 46.43 -21.68
N TRP A 15 17.30 46.67 -22.95
CA TRP A 15 16.50 45.75 -23.78
C TRP A 15 16.99 44.29 -23.73
N LEU A 16 18.30 44.10 -23.57
CA LEU A 16 18.95 42.80 -23.37
C LEU A 16 18.45 42.10 -22.09
N ASP A 17 18.37 42.83 -20.96
CA ASP A 17 17.91 42.28 -19.68
C ASP A 17 16.42 41.90 -19.72
N TRP A 18 15.61 42.65 -20.46
CA TRP A 18 14.21 42.30 -20.69
C TRP A 18 14.09 41.00 -21.49
N THR A 19 14.81 40.87 -22.60
CA THR A 19 14.80 39.62 -23.39
C THR A 19 15.31 38.42 -22.61
N ALA A 20 16.36 38.61 -21.79
CA ALA A 20 16.90 37.56 -20.93
C ALA A 20 15.88 37.12 -19.86
N SER A 21 15.15 38.06 -19.27
CA SER A 21 14.12 37.78 -18.26
C SER A 21 12.94 37.00 -18.84
N VAL A 22 12.51 37.36 -20.07
CA VAL A 22 11.45 36.64 -20.78
C VAL A 22 11.91 35.23 -21.16
N LEU A 23 13.13 35.08 -21.68
CA LEU A 23 13.68 33.76 -22.02
C LEU A 23 13.86 32.87 -20.79
N ALA A 24 14.32 33.43 -19.66
CA ALA A 24 14.46 32.69 -18.41
C ALA A 24 13.10 32.23 -17.86
N ALA A 25 12.07 33.07 -17.93
CA ALA A 25 10.71 32.71 -17.53
C ALA A 25 10.09 31.64 -18.44
N LEU A 26 10.43 31.63 -19.73
CA LEU A 26 9.98 30.62 -20.69
C LEU A 26 10.85 29.36 -20.72
N ALA A 27 12.04 29.37 -20.12
CA ALA A 27 12.93 28.22 -20.09
C ALA A 27 12.28 27.04 -19.35
N TRP A 28 11.74 27.24 -18.16
CA TRP A 28 11.13 26.16 -17.37
C TRP A 28 9.90 25.48 -18.01
N PRO A 29 8.91 26.19 -18.60
CA PRO A 29 7.75 25.52 -19.19
C PRO A 29 8.14 24.81 -20.50
N VAL A 30 9.06 25.38 -21.28
CA VAL A 30 9.57 24.74 -22.50
C VAL A 30 10.39 23.50 -22.13
N SER A 31 11.27 23.57 -21.14
CA SER A 31 12.01 22.41 -20.65
C SER A 31 11.08 21.31 -20.12
N ALA A 32 10.08 21.66 -19.30
CA ALA A 32 9.11 20.71 -18.79
C ALA A 32 8.31 20.04 -19.93
N LEU A 33 7.89 20.82 -20.93
CA LEU A 33 7.18 20.32 -22.11
C LEU A 33 8.05 19.39 -22.96
N VAL A 34 9.32 19.74 -23.17
CA VAL A 34 10.29 18.92 -23.92
C VAL A 34 10.56 17.61 -23.18
N ILE A 35 10.78 17.65 -21.87
CA ILE A 35 10.93 16.45 -21.03
C ILE A 35 9.67 15.60 -21.15
N ALA A 36 8.48 16.17 -20.96
CA ALA A 36 7.23 15.43 -21.09
C ALA A 36 7.07 14.79 -22.48
N LEU A 37 7.45 15.49 -23.57
CA LEU A 37 7.37 14.96 -24.93
C LEU A 37 8.37 13.84 -25.22
N ILE A 38 9.60 13.92 -24.70
CA ILE A 38 10.63 12.88 -24.84
C ILE A 38 10.21 11.64 -24.05
N PHE A 39 9.79 11.84 -22.80
CA PHE A 39 9.49 10.76 -21.88
C PHE A 39 8.04 10.26 -21.99
N ARG A 40 7.15 10.85 -22.80
CA ARG A 40 5.76 10.38 -22.94
C ARG A 40 5.66 8.90 -23.28
N ARG A 41 6.52 8.41 -24.19
CA ARG A 41 6.50 7.00 -24.61
C ARG A 41 6.99 6.06 -23.50
N PRO A 42 8.17 6.28 -22.87
CA PRO A 42 8.59 5.44 -21.75
C PRO A 42 7.67 5.58 -20.52
N LEU A 43 7.14 6.77 -20.22
CA LEU A 43 6.16 6.97 -19.15
C LEU A 43 4.86 6.20 -19.42
N LEU A 44 4.31 6.30 -20.64
CA LEU A 44 3.12 5.54 -21.03
C LEU A 44 3.41 4.03 -21.11
N ALA A 45 4.62 3.61 -21.47
CA ALA A 45 4.99 2.19 -21.47
C ALA A 45 5.14 1.64 -20.04
N LEU A 46 5.66 2.43 -19.10
CA LEU A 46 5.69 2.09 -17.68
C LEU A 46 4.27 2.07 -17.10
N LEU A 47 3.42 3.04 -17.45
CA LEU A 47 2.01 3.06 -17.08
C LEU A 47 1.27 1.85 -17.65
N ALA A 48 1.48 1.52 -18.93
CA ALA A 48 0.87 0.39 -19.60
C ALA A 48 1.34 -0.95 -19.01
N ARG A 49 2.57 -1.06 -18.53
CA ARG A 49 3.04 -2.25 -17.81
C ARG A 49 2.40 -2.37 -16.43
N LEU A 50 2.16 -1.25 -15.74
CA LEU A 50 1.39 -1.24 -14.50
C LEU A 50 -0.09 -1.59 -14.76
N ASP A 51 -0.65 -1.13 -15.88
CA ASP A 51 -2.02 -1.45 -16.33
C ASP A 51 -2.17 -2.91 -16.79
N GLU A 52 -1.28 -3.43 -17.64
CA GLU A 52 -1.36 -4.82 -18.12
C GLU A 52 -1.23 -5.83 -16.98
N LEU A 53 -0.55 -5.47 -15.88
CA LEU A 53 -0.51 -6.25 -14.64
C LEU A 53 -1.76 -6.07 -13.76
N SER A 54 -2.46 -4.94 -13.84
CA SER A 54 -3.61 -4.60 -13.00
C SER A 54 -4.97 -4.87 -13.64
N TRP A 55 -5.05 -5.17 -14.95
CA TRP A 55 -6.31 -5.20 -15.72
C TRP A 55 -6.73 -6.60 -16.21
N GLY A 56 -6.17 -7.68 -15.65
CA GLY A 56 -6.75 -9.00 -15.86
C GLY A 56 -8.06 -9.14 -15.09
N ASP A 57 -9.11 -9.73 -15.67
CA ASP A 57 -10.36 -10.10 -14.96
C ASP A 57 -10.10 -10.76 -13.57
N LYS A 58 -8.96 -11.43 -13.42
CA LYS A 58 -8.45 -11.98 -12.15
C LYS A 58 -8.05 -10.94 -11.09
N SER A 59 -7.32 -9.87 -11.44
CA SER A 59 -6.92 -8.81 -10.50
C SER A 59 -8.13 -8.00 -10.03
N ALA A 60 -9.07 -7.72 -10.94
CA ALA A 60 -10.33 -7.05 -10.62
C ALA A 60 -11.15 -7.88 -9.60
N ARG A 61 -11.20 -9.21 -9.76
CA ARG A 61 -11.86 -10.10 -8.80
C ARG A 61 -11.15 -10.14 -7.45
N PHE A 62 -9.82 -10.04 -7.41
CA PHE A 62 -9.07 -9.94 -6.16
C PHE A 62 -9.40 -8.62 -5.45
N ALA A 63 -9.27 -7.50 -6.16
CA ALA A 63 -9.59 -6.17 -5.64
C ALA A 63 -11.03 -6.10 -5.13
N GLN A 64 -12.01 -6.62 -5.89
CA GLN A 64 -13.41 -6.63 -5.46
C GLN A 64 -13.65 -7.43 -4.17
N ARG A 65 -12.98 -8.59 -4.01
CA ARG A 65 -13.07 -9.38 -2.78
C ARG A 65 -12.41 -8.65 -1.61
N LEU A 66 -11.31 -7.96 -1.86
CA LEU A 66 -10.61 -7.15 -0.86
C LEU A 66 -11.44 -5.94 -0.43
N ASP A 67 -12.05 -5.22 -1.38
CA ASP A 67 -12.98 -4.11 -1.12
C ASP A 67 -14.15 -4.56 -0.25
N ARG A 68 -14.71 -5.73 -0.55
CA ARG A 68 -15.79 -6.32 0.25
C ARG A 68 -15.32 -6.61 1.67
N LEU A 69 -14.17 -7.25 1.83
CA LEU A 69 -13.60 -7.56 3.14
C LEU A 69 -13.32 -6.29 3.95
N GLU A 70 -12.79 -5.24 3.33
CA GLU A 70 -12.58 -3.94 3.98
C GLU A 70 -13.90 -3.27 4.36
N SER A 71 -14.95 -3.39 3.54
CA SER A 71 -16.26 -2.81 3.87
C SER A 71 -16.96 -3.52 5.04
N GLU A 72 -16.74 -4.83 5.18
CA GLU A 72 -17.26 -5.65 6.30
C GLU A 72 -16.39 -5.44 7.56
N ALA A 73 -15.12 -5.09 7.38
CA ALA A 73 -14.28 -4.53 8.41
C ALA A 73 -14.72 -3.09 8.74
N SER A 74 -15.76 -2.94 9.60
CA SER A 74 -16.09 -1.66 10.27
C SER A 74 -14.82 -0.85 10.54
N PRO A 75 -14.81 0.47 10.23
CA PRO A 75 -13.61 1.28 10.28
C PRO A 75 -13.02 1.12 11.66
N ALA A 76 -11.94 0.34 11.75
CA ALA A 76 -11.10 0.39 12.91
C ALA A 76 -10.71 1.87 13.00
N PRO A 77 -10.87 2.53 14.16
CA PRO A 77 -10.17 3.79 14.35
C PRO A 77 -8.74 3.55 13.91
N PRO A 78 -8.05 4.52 13.26
CA PRO A 78 -6.61 4.42 13.13
C PRO A 78 -6.10 4.21 14.56
N GLY A 79 -5.80 2.95 14.89
CA GLY A 79 -5.32 2.61 16.21
C GLY A 79 -4.10 3.48 16.42
N PRO A 80 -3.89 4.02 17.64
CA PRO A 80 -2.62 4.66 17.93
C PRO A 80 -1.53 3.69 17.45
N GLU A 81 -0.47 4.22 16.86
CA GLU A 81 0.74 3.47 16.51
C GLU A 81 1.22 2.75 17.78
N GLY A 82 0.58 1.62 18.07
CA GLY A 82 0.86 0.75 19.18
C GLY A 82 2.23 0.17 18.90
N PRO A 83 3.05 0.06 19.95
CA PRO A 83 4.50 0.12 19.89
C PRO A 83 4.99 -0.68 18.70
N GLU A 84 5.42 0.02 17.65
CA GLU A 84 5.92 -0.47 16.37
C GLU A 84 6.42 -1.92 16.51
N ILE A 85 5.51 -2.90 16.35
CA ILE A 85 5.71 -4.23 16.96
C ILE A 85 6.80 -4.95 16.16
N ALA A 86 8.05 -4.79 16.57
CA ALA A 86 9.26 -5.40 16.00
C ALA A 86 9.36 -5.37 14.46
N LEU A 87 8.90 -4.28 13.84
CA LEU A 87 8.62 -4.23 12.39
C LEU A 87 9.85 -4.01 11.49
N THR A 88 11.03 -3.66 11.98
CA THR A 88 12.14 -3.33 11.05
C THR A 88 12.59 -4.52 10.21
N GLY A 89 12.60 -5.74 10.78
CA GLY A 89 12.93 -6.98 10.05
C GLY A 89 11.81 -7.46 9.12
N ASP A 90 10.60 -7.60 9.64
CA ASP A 90 9.45 -8.12 8.89
C ASP A 90 8.94 -7.13 7.85
N HIS A 91 9.03 -5.83 8.11
CA HIS A 91 8.69 -4.81 7.11
C HIS A 91 9.69 -4.78 5.97
N ALA A 92 10.99 -4.85 6.26
CA ALA A 92 12.01 -4.92 5.22
C ALA A 92 11.89 -6.22 4.39
N ARG A 93 11.57 -7.35 5.02
CA ARG A 93 11.28 -8.61 4.32
C ARG A 93 10.07 -8.45 3.40
N PHE A 94 8.97 -7.91 3.91
CA PHE A 94 7.77 -7.69 3.12
C PHE A 94 8.02 -6.79 1.90
N LEU A 95 8.74 -5.67 2.07
CA LEU A 95 9.04 -4.77 0.94
C LEU A 95 9.89 -5.48 -0.12
N LYS A 96 10.88 -6.28 0.28
CA LYS A 96 11.66 -7.10 -0.67
C LYS A 96 10.79 -8.11 -1.40
N LEU A 97 9.84 -8.75 -0.72
CA LEU A 97 8.90 -9.67 -1.36
C LEU A 97 7.94 -8.93 -2.29
N LEU A 98 7.49 -7.74 -1.91
CA LEU A 98 6.60 -6.90 -2.72
C LEU A 98 7.26 -6.48 -4.03
N ASP A 99 8.56 -6.16 -3.99
CA ASP A 99 9.36 -5.84 -5.18
C ASP A 99 9.56 -7.07 -6.10
N LEU A 100 9.63 -8.27 -5.53
CA LEU A 100 9.80 -9.52 -6.29
C LEU A 100 8.47 -10.03 -6.87
N SER A 101 7.43 -10.11 -6.04
CA SER A 101 6.10 -10.61 -6.38
C SER A 101 5.07 -10.15 -5.34
N PRO A 102 4.08 -9.32 -5.74
CA PRO A 102 2.98 -8.94 -4.84
C PRO A 102 2.20 -10.12 -4.27
N GLY A 103 2.07 -11.21 -5.04
CA GLY A 103 1.45 -12.45 -4.55
C GLY A 103 2.26 -13.09 -3.42
N ALA A 104 3.59 -13.14 -3.54
CA ALA A 104 4.45 -13.65 -2.46
C ALA A 104 4.35 -12.79 -1.19
N ALA A 105 4.23 -11.46 -1.35
CA ALA A 105 4.06 -10.55 -0.23
C ALA A 105 2.72 -10.75 0.52
N VAL A 106 1.65 -11.10 -0.21
CA VAL A 106 0.35 -11.50 0.38
C VAL A 106 0.49 -12.81 1.16
N LEU A 107 1.19 -13.81 0.61
CA LEU A 107 1.43 -15.09 1.28
C LEU A 107 2.21 -14.90 2.59
N ASP A 108 3.29 -14.10 2.57
CA ASP A 108 4.09 -13.79 3.76
C ASP A 108 3.29 -13.03 4.82
N SER A 109 2.44 -12.09 4.40
CA SER A 109 1.56 -11.34 5.32
C SER A 109 0.52 -12.23 5.99
N TRP A 110 0.03 -13.27 5.30
CA TRP A 110 -0.91 -14.23 5.84
C TRP A 110 -0.26 -15.25 6.79
N ALA A 111 1.00 -15.62 6.56
CA ALA A 111 1.72 -16.59 7.39
C ALA A 111 1.75 -16.19 8.87
N GLY A 112 1.87 -14.89 9.17
CA GLY A 112 1.78 -14.39 10.56
C GLY A 112 0.41 -14.65 11.21
N VAL A 113 -0.68 -14.50 10.45
CA VAL A 113 -2.04 -14.77 10.94
C VAL A 113 -2.23 -16.26 11.23
N GLU A 114 -1.73 -17.13 10.34
CA GLU A 114 -1.77 -18.59 10.55
C GLU A 114 -1.00 -19.00 11.81
N ASP A 115 0.22 -18.48 11.98
CA ASP A 115 1.06 -18.77 13.15
C ASP A 115 0.40 -18.31 14.46
N ALA A 116 -0.18 -17.11 14.48
CA ALA A 116 -0.90 -16.59 15.64
C ALA A 116 -2.14 -17.44 15.96
N LEU A 117 -2.92 -17.82 14.95
CA LEU A 117 -4.11 -18.66 15.17
C LEU A 117 -3.73 -20.07 15.65
N GLN A 118 -2.65 -20.63 15.10
CA GLN A 118 -2.14 -21.94 15.51
C GLN A 118 -1.61 -21.90 16.94
N SER A 119 -0.90 -20.84 17.31
CA SER A 119 -0.43 -20.62 18.69
C SER A 119 -1.61 -20.55 19.66
N LEU A 120 -2.63 -19.75 19.34
CA LEU A 120 -3.86 -19.66 20.15
C LEU A 120 -4.59 -21.00 20.24
N ALA A 121 -4.61 -21.78 19.15
CA ALA A 121 -5.20 -23.11 19.15
C ALA A 121 -4.47 -24.08 20.09
N ILE A 122 -3.13 -24.04 20.10
CA ILE A 122 -2.29 -24.84 20.99
C ILE A 122 -2.51 -24.44 22.45
N GLU A 123 -2.59 -23.14 22.76
CA GLU A 123 -2.88 -22.62 24.09
C GLU A 123 -4.22 -23.14 24.64
N HIS A 124 -5.22 -23.27 23.77
CA HIS A 124 -6.52 -23.85 24.10
C HIS A 124 -6.58 -25.38 23.95
N ALA A 125 -5.44 -26.08 23.86
CA ALA A 125 -5.34 -27.53 23.74
C ALA A 125 -6.16 -28.11 22.57
N LEU A 126 -6.20 -27.42 21.44
CA LEU A 126 -6.79 -27.91 20.20
C LEU A 126 -5.76 -28.73 19.43
N ALA A 127 -6.08 -30.00 19.18
CA ALA A 127 -5.26 -30.90 18.38
C ALA A 127 -5.76 -30.95 16.93
N THR A 128 -5.82 -29.79 16.26
CA THR A 128 -6.10 -29.74 14.82
C THR A 128 -5.01 -28.98 14.07
N PRO A 129 -4.46 -29.57 12.98
CA PRO A 129 -3.55 -28.86 12.09
C PRO A 129 -4.31 -27.94 11.10
N ASP A 130 -5.65 -28.02 11.03
CA ASP A 130 -6.44 -27.17 10.15
C ASP A 130 -6.79 -25.84 10.85
N VAL A 131 -6.20 -24.75 10.35
CA VAL A 131 -6.44 -23.36 10.76
C VAL A 131 -7.94 -23.01 10.71
N SER A 132 -8.69 -23.54 9.76
CA SER A 132 -10.14 -23.29 9.62
C SER A 132 -10.94 -23.99 10.72
N GLU A 133 -10.58 -25.24 11.04
CA GLU A 133 -11.18 -25.99 12.14
C GLU A 133 -10.82 -25.37 13.50
N ALA A 134 -9.57 -24.94 13.65
CA ALA A 134 -9.10 -24.22 14.82
C ALA A 134 -9.92 -22.94 15.06
N GLY A 135 -10.06 -22.08 14.04
CA GLY A 135 -10.85 -20.85 14.12
C GLY A 135 -12.31 -21.10 14.53
N ARG A 136 -12.98 -22.06 13.88
CA ARG A 136 -14.37 -22.43 14.21
C ARG A 136 -14.51 -22.96 15.64
N THR A 137 -13.52 -23.71 16.11
CA THR A 137 -13.55 -24.27 17.46
C THR A 137 -13.29 -23.19 18.51
N LEU A 138 -12.36 -22.27 18.25
CA LEU A 138 -12.12 -21.09 19.08
C LEU A 138 -13.36 -20.18 19.15
N GLN A 139 -14.08 -20.01 18.03
CA GLN A 139 -15.37 -19.32 18.00
C GLN A 139 -16.41 -20.00 18.88
N LYS A 140 -16.58 -21.33 18.75
CA LYS A 140 -17.54 -22.10 19.55
C LYS A 140 -17.23 -22.02 21.05
N ARG A 141 -15.96 -21.86 21.40
CA ARG A 141 -15.49 -21.68 22.77
C ARG A 141 -15.58 -20.24 23.27
N GLY A 142 -15.99 -19.30 22.42
CA GLY A 142 -16.13 -17.88 22.76
C GLY A 142 -14.79 -17.13 22.90
N VAL A 143 -13.68 -17.74 22.51
CA VAL A 143 -12.35 -17.14 22.54
C VAL A 143 -12.23 -16.08 21.45
N LEU A 144 -12.66 -16.43 20.23
CA LEU A 144 -12.67 -15.50 19.09
C LEU A 144 -14.09 -15.05 18.75
N PRO A 145 -14.30 -13.75 18.46
CA PRO A 145 -15.57 -13.26 17.94
C PRO A 145 -15.90 -13.92 16.60
N ALA A 146 -17.19 -14.14 16.34
CA ALA A 146 -17.67 -14.65 15.05
C ALA A 146 -17.19 -13.79 13.85
N ARG A 147 -17.07 -12.47 14.08
CA ARG A 147 -16.55 -11.52 13.10
C ARG A 147 -15.10 -11.80 12.71
N THR A 148 -14.22 -11.95 13.70
CA THR A 148 -12.79 -12.22 13.49
C THR A 148 -12.59 -13.53 12.73
N VAL A 149 -13.38 -14.56 13.06
CA VAL A 149 -13.32 -15.85 12.34
C VAL A 149 -13.82 -15.73 10.89
N GLY A 150 -14.85 -14.91 10.63
CA GLY A 150 -15.27 -14.58 9.27
C GLY A 150 -14.15 -13.92 8.46
N MET A 151 -13.49 -12.91 9.04
CA MET A 151 -12.35 -12.23 8.39
C MET A 151 -11.19 -13.19 8.09
N ILE A 152 -10.86 -14.10 9.00
CA ILE A 152 -9.82 -15.12 8.79
C ILE A 152 -10.18 -16.01 7.59
N GLU A 153 -11.43 -16.48 7.47
CA GLU A 153 -11.86 -17.32 6.35
C GLU A 153 -11.83 -16.57 5.00
N ASP A 154 -12.24 -15.29 4.98
CA ASP A 154 -12.20 -14.46 3.77
C ASP A 154 -10.76 -14.14 3.33
N MET A 155 -9.89 -13.83 4.29
CA MET A 155 -8.45 -13.63 4.03
C MET A 155 -7.78 -14.91 3.53
N ARG A 156 -8.16 -16.09 4.05
CA ARG A 156 -7.70 -17.38 3.54
C ARG A 156 -8.12 -17.60 2.08
N ALA A 157 -9.35 -17.22 1.73
CA ALA A 157 -9.82 -17.29 0.35
C ALA A 157 -9.04 -16.36 -0.58
N LEU A 158 -8.69 -15.15 -0.12
CA LEU A 158 -7.81 -14.21 -0.83
C LEU A 158 -6.39 -14.75 -0.98
N ARG A 159 -5.79 -15.32 0.08
CA ARG A 159 -4.48 -15.99 0.02
C ARG A 159 -4.47 -17.12 -1.01
N ASN A 160 -5.51 -17.95 -1.03
CA ASN A 160 -5.64 -19.02 -2.01
C ASN A 160 -5.77 -18.47 -3.44
N ALA A 161 -6.46 -17.34 -3.62
CA ALA A 161 -6.53 -16.67 -4.91
C ALA A 161 -5.15 -16.14 -5.36
N ALA A 162 -4.36 -15.60 -4.42
CA ALA A 162 -2.99 -15.15 -4.64
C ALA A 162 -2.05 -16.29 -5.05
N ALA A 163 -2.18 -17.47 -4.42
CA ALA A 163 -1.34 -18.64 -4.71
C ALA A 163 -1.62 -19.26 -6.09
N HIS A 164 -2.84 -19.13 -6.63
CA HIS A 164 -3.24 -19.70 -7.93
C HIS A 164 -2.97 -18.74 -9.12
N ASP A 165 -1.89 -17.97 -9.04
CA ASP A 165 -1.38 -17.12 -10.13
C ASP A 165 -2.39 -16.04 -10.61
N GLN A 166 -3.06 -15.40 -9.65
CA GLN A 166 -3.76 -14.14 -9.93
C GLN A 166 -2.74 -13.00 -9.92
N ALA A 167 -2.79 -12.16 -10.95
CA ALA A 167 -2.04 -10.90 -10.94
C ALA A 167 -2.58 -10.04 -9.78
N ILE A 168 -1.71 -9.76 -8.81
CA ILE A 168 -2.02 -8.94 -7.64
C ILE A 168 -1.28 -7.63 -7.78
N SER A 169 -1.97 -6.52 -7.52
CA SER A 169 -1.35 -5.21 -7.53
C SER A 169 -0.54 -4.97 -6.25
N VAL A 170 0.48 -4.12 -6.34
CA VAL A 170 1.26 -3.66 -5.18
C VAL A 170 0.37 -3.01 -4.13
N SER A 171 -0.63 -2.24 -4.57
CA SER A 171 -1.62 -1.60 -3.70
C SER A 171 -2.44 -2.63 -2.93
N ASP A 172 -2.95 -3.66 -3.60
CA ASP A 172 -3.77 -4.70 -2.97
C ASP A 172 -2.95 -5.54 -1.98
N ALA A 173 -1.68 -5.80 -2.26
CA ALA A 173 -0.79 -6.47 -1.32
C ALA A 173 -0.54 -5.64 -0.04
N LEU A 174 -0.40 -4.32 -0.16
CA LEU A 174 -0.28 -3.40 0.99
C LEU A 174 -1.56 -3.35 1.82
N ARG A 175 -2.71 -3.26 1.15
CA ARG A 175 -4.04 -3.29 1.78
C ARG A 175 -4.27 -4.59 2.54
N PHE A 176 -3.97 -5.73 1.91
CA PHE A 176 -4.04 -7.04 2.55
C PHE A 176 -3.15 -7.14 3.79
N ARG A 177 -1.92 -6.61 3.73
CA ARG A 177 -1.02 -6.56 4.89
C ARG A 177 -1.61 -5.77 6.06
N ASN A 178 -2.28 -4.65 5.79
CA ASN A 178 -2.90 -3.84 6.83
C ASN A 178 -4.07 -4.58 7.50
N LEU A 179 -4.89 -5.28 6.72
CA LEU A 179 -5.92 -6.16 7.27
C LEU A 179 -5.32 -7.29 8.13
N ALA A 180 -4.24 -7.92 7.66
CA ALA A 180 -3.56 -8.98 8.41
C ALA A 180 -3.06 -8.48 9.77
N LYS A 181 -2.49 -7.28 9.83
CA LYS A 181 -2.09 -6.64 11.09
C LYS A 181 -3.27 -6.40 12.02
N GLY A 182 -4.43 -5.97 11.49
CA GLY A 182 -5.64 -5.78 12.28
C GLY A 182 -6.11 -7.09 12.92
N VAL A 183 -6.23 -8.16 12.12
CA VAL A 183 -6.63 -9.50 12.60
C VAL A 183 -5.62 -10.05 13.62
N LEU A 184 -4.31 -9.89 13.37
CA LEU A 184 -3.27 -10.28 14.32
C LEU A 184 -3.43 -9.62 15.69
N ASN A 185 -3.80 -8.34 15.70
CA ASN A 185 -4.04 -7.62 16.94
C ASN A 185 -5.29 -8.17 17.66
N GLU A 186 -6.37 -8.48 16.93
CA GLU A 186 -7.56 -9.10 17.52
C GLU A 186 -7.27 -10.50 18.10
N ILE A 187 -6.50 -11.34 17.41
CA ILE A 187 -6.12 -12.69 17.88
C ILE A 187 -5.27 -12.62 19.16
N ARG A 188 -4.34 -11.66 19.25
CA ARG A 188 -3.48 -11.51 20.44
C ARG A 188 -4.19 -10.93 21.67
N LEU A 189 -5.34 -10.29 21.46
CA LEU A 189 -6.16 -9.71 22.53
C LEU A 189 -7.24 -10.67 23.05
N ALA A 190 -7.44 -11.80 22.39
CA ALA A 190 -8.34 -12.89 22.79
C ALA A 190 -7.68 -13.82 23.81
#